data_AF-A0A0A2JDZ2-F1
#
_entry.id   AF-A0A0A2JDZ2-F1
#
_cell.length_a   1.000
_cell.length_b   1.000
_cell.length_c   1.000
_cell.angle_alpha   90.00
_cell.angle_beta   90.00
_cell.angle_gamma   90.00
#
_symmetry.space_group_name_H-M   'P 1'
#
loop_
_entity.id
_entity.type
_entity.pdbx_description
1 polymer ?
#
loop_
_entity_poly.entity_id
_entity_poly.type
_entity_poly.pdbx_seq_one_letter_code
_entity_poly.pdbx_strand_id
1 'polypeptide(L)'
;MTPNFSNRHSGSSLSLQALYPLITVTMPQDMPPTGGYAQVQYKRNVPARGFKPAYYMIGMHVIMAYGFYKYFHGVREQRYVSSSKMLLCYLRSTRENRNWTPMQTRWQKKEVNSMTDMCLNDSELAREKIWSRLHLTPLLQAEEDRDQVRRHYADKAREKELLGTDAKVYNSDRFIRPTFAYTPANLTQ
;
A
#
# COMPACT_ATOMS: atom_id res chain seq x y z
N MET A 1 102.20 -57.22 12.21
CA MET A 1 102.23 -58.67 12.54
C MET A 1 100.92 -58.99 13.25
N THR A 2 100.25 -60.03 12.76
CA THR A 2 98.89 -60.57 13.02
C THR A 2 98.65 -61.05 14.47
N PRO A 3 97.47 -61.58 14.91
CA PRO A 3 96.30 -62.02 14.15
C PRO A 3 94.88 -61.74 14.73
N ASN A 4 93.88 -62.01 13.86
CA ASN A 4 92.48 -62.27 14.17
C ASN A 4 92.30 -63.49 15.10
N PHE A 5 91.29 -63.47 15.97
CA PHE A 5 90.76 -64.68 16.61
C PHE A 5 89.25 -64.79 16.37
N SER A 6 88.87 -65.90 15.74
CA SER A 6 87.54 -66.29 15.30
C SER A 6 86.80 -67.11 16.36
N ASN A 7 85.48 -67.21 16.16
CA ASN A 7 84.57 -68.32 16.51
C ASN A 7 83.75 -68.27 17.82
N ARG A 8 82.47 -67.96 17.58
CA ARG A 8 81.23 -68.54 18.11
C ARG A 8 81.34 -70.00 18.60
N HIS A 9 80.87 -70.28 19.83
CA HIS A 9 80.21 -71.55 20.17
C HIS A 9 79.08 -71.36 21.21
N SER A 10 77.97 -72.02 20.88
CA SER A 10 76.71 -72.27 21.58
C SER A 10 76.81 -72.78 23.02
N GLY A 11 75.83 -72.44 23.85
CA GLY A 11 75.60 -73.13 25.13
C GLY A 11 74.44 -72.53 25.93
N SER A 12 73.22 -72.89 25.56
CA SER A 12 71.99 -72.66 26.32
C SER A 12 71.98 -73.46 27.63
N SER A 13 71.89 -72.78 28.77
CA SER A 13 71.44 -73.38 30.03
C SER A 13 70.21 -72.63 30.53
N LEU A 14 69.06 -73.16 30.18
CA LEU A 14 67.76 -72.86 30.76
C LEU A 14 67.79 -73.24 32.24
N SER A 15 67.53 -72.29 33.15
CA SER A 15 66.95 -72.64 34.46
C SER A 15 66.48 -71.39 35.22
N LEU A 16 65.25 -71.48 35.75
CA LEU A 16 64.71 -70.74 36.90
C LEU A 16 64.20 -69.30 36.71
N GLN A 17 63.39 -69.06 35.68
CA GLN A 17 62.42 -67.94 35.70
C GLN A 17 60.99 -68.38 35.36
N ALA A 18 60.76 -69.68 35.18
CA ALA A 18 59.43 -70.23 35.06
C ALA A 18 58.92 -70.56 36.47
N LEU A 19 57.96 -69.77 36.98
CA LEU A 19 56.88 -70.15 37.93
C LEU A 19 56.50 -69.01 38.91
N TYR A 20 56.08 -67.83 38.44
CA TYR A 20 55.11 -66.97 39.18
C TYR A 20 54.43 -65.99 38.21
N PRO A 21 53.15 -66.16 37.84
CA PRO A 21 52.39 -65.07 37.21
C PRO A 21 51.76 -64.21 38.31
N LEU A 22 52.34 -63.03 38.58
CA LEU A 22 51.58 -61.96 39.23
C LEU A 22 50.50 -61.51 38.26
N ILE A 23 49.26 -61.95 38.49
CA ILE A 23 48.09 -61.50 37.73
C ILE A 23 47.85 -60.04 38.11
N THR A 24 48.35 -59.12 37.28
CA THR A 24 47.90 -57.73 37.28
C THR A 24 46.60 -57.69 36.47
N VAL A 25 45.45 -57.58 37.14
CA VAL A 25 44.19 -57.28 36.45
C VAL A 25 44.27 -55.82 35.98
N THR A 26 44.69 -55.62 34.73
CA THR A 26 44.67 -54.31 34.09
C THR A 26 43.25 -54.06 33.62
N MET A 27 42.65 -52.93 34.01
CA MET A 27 41.36 -52.54 33.46
C MET A 27 41.51 -52.33 31.95
N PRO A 28 40.65 -52.92 31.10
CA PRO A 28 40.69 -52.65 29.67
C PRO A 28 40.39 -51.17 29.48
N GLN A 29 41.43 -50.42 29.13
CA GLN A 29 41.33 -48.99 28.92
C GLN A 29 40.77 -48.75 27.53
N ASP A 30 39.65 -48.02 27.43
CA ASP A 30 38.99 -47.71 26.16
C ASP A 30 39.88 -46.81 25.32
N MET A 31 40.69 -47.46 24.49
CA MET A 31 41.55 -46.84 23.51
C MET A 31 40.79 -46.62 22.20
N PRO A 32 41.11 -45.55 21.44
CA PRO A 32 40.56 -45.41 20.11
C PRO A 32 40.96 -46.62 19.25
N PRO A 33 40.10 -47.03 18.29
CA PRO A 33 40.41 -48.15 17.42
C PRO A 33 41.76 -47.94 16.73
N THR A 34 42.53 -49.01 16.50
CA THR A 34 43.90 -48.94 15.93
C THR A 34 43.97 -48.21 14.58
N GLY A 35 42.84 -48.06 13.86
CA GLY A 35 42.69 -47.28 12.62
C GLY A 35 42.13 -45.86 12.77
N GLY A 36 41.89 -45.37 13.99
CA GLY A 36 41.31 -44.05 14.27
C GLY A 36 39.81 -43.93 13.92
N TYR A 37 39.23 -42.77 14.21
CA TYR A 37 37.86 -42.44 13.81
C TYR A 37 37.82 -41.88 12.38
N ALA A 38 36.70 -42.07 11.69
CA ALA A 38 36.47 -41.45 10.39
C ALA A 38 36.61 -39.92 10.48
N GLN A 39 37.14 -39.30 9.43
CA GLN A 39 37.33 -37.85 9.41
C GLN A 39 35.97 -37.14 9.44
N VAL A 40 35.66 -36.48 10.55
CA VAL A 40 34.45 -35.69 10.71
C VAL A 40 34.59 -34.38 9.93
N GLN A 41 33.63 -34.08 9.05
CA GLN A 41 33.60 -32.82 8.31
C GLN A 41 33.20 -31.67 9.25
N TYR A 42 34.19 -30.95 9.77
CA TYR A 42 33.98 -29.77 10.63
C TYR A 42 33.79 -28.46 9.83
N LYS A 43 33.99 -28.50 8.51
CA LYS A 43 33.88 -27.31 7.64
C LYS A 43 32.42 -27.04 7.27
N ARG A 44 32.03 -25.76 7.24
CA ARG A 44 30.69 -25.31 6.85
C ARG A 44 30.39 -25.64 5.39
N ASN A 45 29.48 -26.58 5.15
CA ASN A 45 29.06 -27.02 3.82
C ASN A 45 27.75 -26.33 3.37
N VAL A 46 27.81 -25.04 3.05
CA VAL A 46 26.64 -24.28 2.58
C VAL A 46 26.89 -23.78 1.15
N PRO A 47 26.32 -24.44 0.13
CA PRO A 47 26.49 -24.01 -1.26
C PRO A 47 25.68 -22.73 -1.51
N ALA A 48 26.32 -21.73 -2.12
CA ALA A 48 25.63 -20.54 -2.60
C ALA A 48 24.71 -20.95 -3.78
N ARG A 49 23.42 -21.07 -3.51
CA ARG A 49 22.39 -21.41 -4.51
C ARG A 49 21.64 -20.16 -4.95
N GLY A 50 21.31 -20.08 -6.25
CA GLY A 50 20.49 -19.01 -6.82
C GLY A 50 21.13 -18.32 -8.03
N PHE A 51 20.33 -17.49 -8.70
CA PHE A 51 20.81 -16.63 -9.79
C PHE A 51 21.59 -15.43 -9.26
N LYS A 52 22.47 -14.88 -10.10
CA LYS A 52 23.24 -13.67 -9.75
C LYS A 52 22.29 -12.52 -9.41
N PRO A 53 22.63 -11.64 -8.44
CA PRO A 53 21.75 -10.54 -8.00
C PRO A 53 21.21 -9.65 -9.14
N ALA A 54 22.01 -9.47 -10.21
CA ALA A 54 21.63 -8.69 -11.37
C ALA A 54 20.35 -9.19 -12.08
N TYR A 55 20.10 -10.51 -12.10
CA TYR A 55 18.89 -11.05 -12.74
C TYR A 55 17.62 -10.68 -12.00
N TYR A 56 17.65 -10.61 -10.67
CA TYR A 56 16.50 -10.16 -9.88
C TYR A 56 16.22 -8.68 -10.10
N MET A 57 17.27 -7.86 -10.23
CA MET A 57 17.10 -6.44 -10.56
C MET A 57 16.42 -6.29 -11.91
N ILE A 58 16.91 -6.96 -12.95
CA ILE A 58 16.30 -6.88 -14.29
C ILE A 58 14.85 -7.39 -14.27
N GLY A 59 14.58 -8.54 -13.64
CA GLY A 59 13.23 -9.09 -13.54
C GLY A 59 12.25 -8.14 -12.85
N MET A 60 12.66 -7.54 -11.73
CA MET A 60 11.84 -6.58 -11.00
C MET A 60 11.54 -5.33 -11.83
N HIS A 61 12.53 -4.79 -12.54
CA HIS A 61 12.34 -3.60 -13.37
C HIS A 61 11.40 -3.86 -14.56
N VAL A 62 11.46 -5.04 -15.17
CA VAL A 62 10.54 -5.43 -16.26
C VAL A 62 9.10 -5.56 -15.75
N ILE A 63 8.90 -6.19 -14.59
CA ILE A 63 7.58 -6.32 -13.97
C ILE A 63 7.01 -4.94 -13.63
N MET A 64 7.82 -4.06 -13.05
CA MET A 64 7.41 -2.69 -12.74
C MET A 64 7.07 -1.90 -14.00
N ALA A 65 7.93 -1.94 -15.03
CA ALA A 65 7.68 -1.25 -16.29
C ALA A 65 6.36 -1.70 -16.95
N TYR A 66 6.07 -3.00 -16.90
CA TYR A 66 4.80 -3.54 -17.41
C TYR A 66 3.58 -3.11 -16.56
N GLY A 67 3.72 -3.13 -15.23
CA GLY A 67 2.70 -2.63 -14.31
C GLY A 67 2.37 -1.16 -14.56
N PHE A 68 3.40 -0.32 -14.72
CA PHE A 68 3.24 1.09 -15.07
C PHE A 68 2.57 1.27 -16.43
N TYR A 69 2.98 0.51 -17.46
CA TYR A 69 2.33 0.54 -18.77
C TYR A 69 0.82 0.26 -18.68
N LYS A 70 0.42 -0.80 -17.96
CA LYS A 70 -1.00 -1.13 -17.76
C LYS A 70 -1.74 -0.09 -16.91
N TYR A 71 -1.10 0.45 -15.88
CA TYR A 71 -1.66 1.54 -15.07
C TYR A 71 -1.92 2.79 -15.91
N PHE A 72 -0.99 3.21 -16.75
CA PHE A 72 -1.19 4.37 -17.63
C PHE A 72 -2.34 4.15 -18.61
N HIS A 73 -2.52 2.94 -19.14
CA HIS A 73 -3.71 2.58 -19.91
C HIS A 73 -5.00 2.71 -19.08
N GLY A 74 -5.04 2.16 -17.87
CA GLY A 74 -6.21 2.27 -16.98
C GLY A 74 -6.50 3.71 -16.51
N VAL A 75 -5.49 4.53 -16.27
CA VAL A 75 -5.68 5.95 -15.90
C VAL A 75 -6.23 6.76 -17.06
N ARG A 76 -5.87 6.43 -18.29
CA ARG A 76 -6.50 7.04 -19.47
C ARG A 76 -7.98 6.67 -19.51
N GLU A 77 -8.32 5.40 -19.29
CA GLU A 77 -9.71 4.89 -19.18
C GLU A 77 -10.51 5.51 -18.02
N GLN A 78 -9.86 5.86 -16.90
CA GLN A 78 -10.52 6.49 -15.75
C GLN A 78 -10.59 8.02 -15.81
N ARG A 79 -9.62 8.71 -16.41
CA ARG A 79 -9.66 10.18 -16.62
C ARG A 79 -10.86 10.56 -17.49
N TYR A 80 -11.18 9.66 -18.39
CA TYR A 80 -12.39 9.54 -19.16
C TYR A 80 -13.70 9.28 -18.38
N VAL A 81 -13.68 8.99 -17.07
CA VAL A 81 -14.85 8.71 -16.18
C VAL A 81 -14.91 9.66 -14.97
N SER A 82 -13.76 10.21 -14.56
CA SER A 82 -13.55 10.88 -13.27
C SER A 82 -13.29 12.39 -13.38
N SER A 83 -13.66 13.04 -14.47
CA SER A 83 -13.61 14.51 -14.58
C SER A 83 -14.78 15.19 -13.88
N SER A 84 -14.97 14.97 -12.56
CA SER A 84 -15.92 15.73 -11.73
C SER A 84 -15.24 16.83 -10.90
N LYS A 85 -13.90 16.89 -10.86
CA LYS A 85 -13.14 17.89 -10.09
C LYS A 85 -13.07 19.27 -10.76
N MET A 86 -13.44 19.38 -12.03
CA MET A 86 -13.38 20.67 -12.75
C MET A 86 -14.48 21.64 -12.30
N LEU A 87 -15.66 21.14 -11.93
CA LEU A 87 -16.77 21.97 -11.44
C LEU A 87 -16.47 22.60 -10.07
N LEU A 88 -15.72 21.90 -9.22
CA LEU A 88 -15.23 22.46 -7.94
C LEU A 88 -14.10 23.48 -8.13
N CYS A 89 -13.24 23.34 -9.14
CA CYS A 89 -12.27 24.39 -9.49
C CYS A 89 -12.95 25.62 -10.10
N TYR A 90 -13.95 25.43 -10.98
CA TYR A 90 -14.70 26.54 -11.59
C TYR A 90 -15.51 27.33 -10.55
N LEU A 91 -16.18 26.65 -9.60
CA LEU A 91 -16.93 27.32 -8.53
C LEU A 91 -16.02 27.93 -7.45
N ARG A 92 -14.77 27.47 -7.32
CA ARG A 92 -13.77 28.09 -6.42
C ARG A 92 -13.18 29.36 -7.05
N SER A 93 -12.92 29.38 -8.36
CA SER A 93 -12.41 30.59 -9.04
C SER A 93 -13.43 31.72 -9.12
N THR A 94 -14.74 31.43 -9.22
CA THR A 94 -15.77 32.49 -9.22
C THR A 94 -15.99 33.16 -7.86
N ARG A 95 -15.56 32.54 -6.75
CA ARG A 95 -15.70 33.12 -5.39
C ARG A 95 -14.57 34.12 -5.06
N GLU A 96 -13.39 33.88 -5.61
CA GLU A 96 -12.17 34.73 -5.48
C GLU A 96 -12.25 36.01 -6.35
N ASN A 97 -13.19 36.07 -7.31
CA ASN A 97 -13.25 37.11 -8.32
C ASN A 97 -14.08 38.35 -7.96
N ARG A 98 -14.52 38.53 -6.71
CA ARG A 98 -15.36 39.67 -6.32
C ARG A 98 -14.60 41.00 -6.11
N ASN A 99 -13.26 40.97 -6.10
CA ASN A 99 -12.44 42.11 -5.66
C ASN A 99 -11.47 42.64 -6.76
N TRP A 100 -11.63 42.25 -8.02
CA TRP A 100 -10.68 42.55 -9.10
C TRP A 100 -11.02 43.84 -9.86
N THR A 101 -10.00 44.64 -10.19
CA THR A 101 -10.13 45.88 -10.98
C THR A 101 -10.13 45.58 -12.49
N PRO A 102 -10.75 46.43 -13.34
CA PRO A 102 -11.05 46.10 -14.74
C PRO A 102 -9.84 45.94 -15.67
N MET A 103 -8.62 46.25 -15.21
CA MET A 103 -7.41 46.32 -16.05
C MET A 103 -6.68 44.98 -16.25
N GLN A 104 -7.12 43.89 -15.60
CA GLN A 104 -6.44 42.56 -15.64
C GLN A 104 -7.17 41.48 -16.48
N THR A 105 -8.27 41.82 -17.18
CA THR A 105 -9.20 40.81 -17.73
C THR A 105 -8.92 40.30 -19.16
N ARG A 106 -7.88 40.78 -19.85
CA ARG A 106 -7.61 40.39 -21.25
C ARG A 106 -6.63 39.22 -21.41
N TRP A 107 -5.60 39.16 -20.57
CA TRP A 107 -4.55 38.14 -20.65
C TRP A 107 -4.98 36.79 -20.01
N GLN A 108 -5.82 36.80 -18.97
CA GLN A 108 -6.37 35.57 -18.36
C GLN A 108 -7.47 34.87 -19.19
N LYS A 109 -8.18 35.60 -20.07
CA LYS A 109 -9.27 35.02 -20.87
C LYS A 109 -8.78 33.93 -21.84
N LYS A 110 -7.48 33.93 -22.16
CA LYS A 110 -6.83 32.90 -23.00
C LYS A 110 -6.56 31.59 -22.23
N GLU A 111 -6.40 31.63 -20.91
CA GLU A 111 -6.17 30.46 -20.04
C GLU A 111 -7.48 29.80 -19.58
N VAL A 112 -8.55 30.58 -19.43
CA VAL A 112 -9.88 30.04 -19.10
C VAL A 112 -10.46 29.23 -20.26
N ASN A 113 -10.20 29.65 -21.50
CA ASN A 113 -10.65 28.94 -22.70
C ASN A 113 -9.89 27.63 -22.95
N SER A 114 -8.60 27.57 -22.60
CA SER A 114 -7.83 26.31 -22.71
C SER A 114 -8.22 25.29 -21.64
N MET A 115 -8.82 25.73 -20.52
CA MET A 115 -9.36 24.85 -19.49
C MET A 115 -10.72 24.26 -19.88
N THR A 116 -11.54 25.00 -20.64
CA THR A 116 -12.77 24.46 -21.26
C THR A 116 -12.48 23.53 -22.44
N ASP A 117 -11.34 23.69 -23.11
CA ASP A 117 -10.92 22.82 -24.21
C ASP A 117 -10.46 21.41 -23.71
N MET A 118 -10.15 21.28 -22.42
CA MET A 118 -9.82 19.98 -21.80
C MET A 118 -11.07 19.11 -21.54
N CYS A 119 -12.27 19.72 -21.52
CA CYS A 119 -13.57 19.03 -21.33
C CYS A 119 -14.10 18.33 -22.58
N LEU A 120 -13.50 18.56 -23.75
CA LEU A 120 -14.03 18.05 -25.02
C LEU A 120 -13.55 16.64 -25.40
N ASN A 121 -12.88 15.94 -24.48
CA ASN A 121 -12.44 14.55 -24.69
C ASN A 121 -12.78 13.68 -23.47
N ASP A 122 -14.04 13.70 -23.05
CA ASP A 122 -14.57 12.70 -22.12
C ASP A 122 -14.82 11.39 -22.87
N SER A 123 -14.58 10.23 -22.24
CA SER A 123 -14.99 8.97 -22.86
C SER A 123 -16.50 8.87 -22.88
N GLU A 124 -16.98 8.03 -23.78
CA GLU A 124 -18.38 7.60 -23.83
C GLU A 124 -18.96 7.26 -22.45
N LEU A 125 -18.20 6.63 -21.55
CA LEU A 125 -18.66 6.27 -20.20
C LEU A 125 -18.84 7.47 -19.25
N ALA A 126 -17.95 8.48 -19.24
CA ALA A 126 -18.23 9.72 -18.47
C ALA A 126 -19.40 10.47 -19.08
N ARG A 127 -19.46 10.52 -20.41
CA ARG A 127 -20.52 11.19 -21.14
C ARG A 127 -21.86 10.58 -20.77
N GLU A 128 -22.04 9.27 -20.91
CA GLU A 128 -23.25 8.54 -20.50
C GLU A 128 -23.62 8.81 -19.03
N LYS A 129 -22.64 8.84 -18.12
CA LYS A 129 -22.87 9.15 -16.70
C LYS A 129 -23.25 10.61 -16.44
N ILE A 130 -22.69 11.56 -17.17
CA ILE A 130 -23.02 13.00 -17.05
C ILE A 130 -24.40 13.25 -17.64
N TRP A 131 -24.67 12.69 -18.82
CA TRP A 131 -25.97 12.78 -19.46
C TRP A 131 -27.04 12.09 -18.62
N SER A 132 -26.79 10.92 -18.01
CA SER A 132 -27.75 10.29 -17.11
C SER A 132 -28.09 11.16 -15.91
N ARG A 133 -27.10 11.86 -15.35
CA ARG A 133 -27.34 12.86 -14.29
C ARG A 133 -28.13 14.06 -14.77
N LEU A 134 -27.78 14.65 -15.92
CA LEU A 134 -28.47 15.83 -16.44
C LEU A 134 -29.98 15.59 -16.63
N HIS A 135 -30.36 14.39 -17.06
CA HIS A 135 -31.77 14.01 -17.22
C HIS A 135 -32.48 13.76 -15.89
N LEU A 136 -31.77 13.26 -14.87
CA LEU A 136 -32.35 12.96 -13.56
C LEU A 136 -32.36 14.15 -12.60
N THR A 137 -31.38 15.04 -12.69
CA THR A 137 -31.25 16.24 -11.83
C THR A 137 -32.52 17.09 -11.77
N PRO A 138 -33.23 17.43 -12.86
CA PRO A 138 -34.43 18.26 -12.73
C PRO A 138 -35.54 17.56 -11.94
N LEU A 139 -35.69 16.24 -12.06
CA LEU A 139 -36.68 15.48 -11.29
C LEU A 139 -36.32 15.46 -9.80
N LEU A 140 -35.07 15.10 -9.48
CA LEU A 140 -34.59 15.05 -8.10
C LEU A 140 -34.61 16.42 -7.43
N GLN A 141 -34.25 17.47 -8.17
CA GLN A 141 -34.32 18.84 -7.67
C GLN A 141 -35.76 19.26 -7.38
N ALA A 142 -36.71 18.88 -8.25
CA ALA A 142 -38.12 19.17 -8.01
C ALA A 142 -38.70 18.43 -6.79
N GLU A 143 -38.26 17.19 -6.55
CA GLU A 143 -38.61 16.45 -5.33
C GLU A 143 -38.02 17.11 -4.08
N GLU A 144 -36.72 17.46 -4.11
CA GLU A 144 -36.06 18.15 -3.00
C GLU A 144 -36.72 19.51 -2.70
N ASP A 145 -37.05 20.29 -3.73
CA ASP A 145 -37.68 21.61 -3.59
C ASP A 145 -39.07 21.48 -2.95
N ARG A 146 -39.88 20.46 -3.29
CA ARG A 146 -41.18 20.20 -2.65
C ARG A 146 -41.04 19.87 -1.17
N ASP A 147 -40.07 19.04 -0.81
CA ASP A 147 -39.81 18.68 0.58
C ASP A 147 -39.27 19.84 1.41
N GLN A 148 -38.38 20.65 0.83
CA GLN A 148 -37.86 21.86 1.47
C GLN A 148 -38.98 22.84 1.79
N VAL A 149 -39.87 23.09 0.83
CA VAL A 149 -41.01 24.00 0.99
C VAL A 149 -41.92 23.49 2.12
N ARG A 150 -42.21 22.19 2.16
CA ARG A 150 -43.02 21.57 3.22
C ARG A 150 -42.41 21.74 4.61
N ARG A 151 -41.10 21.50 4.75
CA ARG A 151 -40.38 21.68 6.03
C ARG A 151 -40.37 23.15 6.46
N HIS A 152 -40.07 24.05 5.53
CA HIS A 152 -39.98 25.47 5.80
C HIS A 152 -41.32 26.07 6.28
N TYR A 153 -42.44 25.69 5.66
CA TYR A 153 -43.75 26.13 6.13
C TYR A 153 -44.15 25.50 7.47
N ALA A 154 -43.80 24.23 7.71
CA ALA A 154 -44.03 23.59 9.00
C ALA A 154 -43.21 24.25 10.12
N ASP A 155 -41.95 24.61 9.86
CA ASP A 155 -41.09 25.30 10.81
C ASP A 155 -41.63 26.69 11.14
N LYS A 156 -42.03 27.47 10.13
CA LYS A 156 -42.67 28.77 10.32
C LYS A 156 -43.96 28.69 11.13
N ALA A 157 -44.82 27.71 10.85
CA ALA A 157 -46.05 27.52 11.61
C ALA A 157 -45.76 27.24 13.09
N ARG A 158 -44.78 26.36 13.39
CA ARG A 158 -44.36 26.09 14.77
C ARG A 158 -43.74 27.32 15.45
N GLU A 159 -42.88 28.06 14.75
CA GLU A 159 -42.27 29.29 15.28
C GLU A 159 -43.34 30.34 15.60
N LYS A 160 -44.35 30.47 14.73
CA LYS A 160 -45.49 31.36 14.95
C LYS A 160 -46.34 30.96 16.15
N GLU A 161 -46.57 29.68 16.37
CA GLU A 161 -47.30 29.18 17.54
C GLU A 161 -46.54 29.42 18.85
N LEU A 162 -45.22 29.22 18.85
CA LEU A 162 -44.38 29.35 20.05
C LEU A 162 -44.02 30.81 20.38
N LEU A 163 -43.67 31.60 19.35
CA LEU A 163 -43.11 32.94 19.50
C LEU A 163 -44.06 34.05 19.03
N GLY A 164 -45.21 33.70 18.46
CA GLY A 164 -46.24 34.64 18.00
C GLY A 164 -45.89 35.40 16.71
N THR A 165 -44.65 35.33 16.22
CA THR A 165 -44.18 36.12 15.06
C THR A 165 -43.21 35.35 14.16
N ASP A 166 -43.29 35.61 12.86
CA ASP A 166 -42.37 35.08 11.85
C ASP A 166 -41.20 36.06 11.68
N ALA A 167 -40.08 35.82 12.37
CA ALA A 167 -38.94 36.73 12.34
C ALA A 167 -38.01 36.46 11.14
N LYS A 168 -37.94 37.39 10.18
CA LYS A 168 -36.92 37.35 9.13
C LYS A 168 -35.58 37.89 9.66
N VAL A 169 -34.51 37.09 9.53
CA VAL A 169 -33.15 37.51 9.93
C VAL A 169 -32.58 38.55 8.97
N TYR A 170 -32.89 38.40 7.68
CA TYR A 170 -32.40 39.28 6.63
C TYR A 170 -33.50 40.21 6.12
N ASN A 171 -33.10 41.43 5.76
CA ASN A 171 -34.02 42.47 5.30
C ASN A 171 -34.46 42.31 3.84
N SER A 172 -33.86 41.38 3.08
CA SER A 172 -34.18 41.13 1.68
C SER A 172 -35.38 40.18 1.51
N ASP A 173 -36.09 40.33 0.39
CA ASP A 173 -37.21 39.45 0.01
C ASP A 173 -36.75 38.16 -0.68
N ARG A 174 -35.43 37.97 -0.83
CA ARG A 174 -34.84 36.77 -1.42
C ARG A 174 -34.97 35.60 -0.46
N PHE A 175 -35.54 34.50 -0.95
CA PHE A 175 -35.54 33.23 -0.22
C PHE A 175 -34.10 32.71 -0.01
N ILE A 176 -33.77 32.39 1.23
CA ILE A 176 -32.50 31.79 1.63
C ILE A 176 -32.83 30.47 2.33
N ARG A 177 -32.18 29.39 1.91
CA ARG A 177 -32.34 28.07 2.54
C ARG A 177 -31.85 28.13 3.99
N PRO A 178 -32.62 27.64 4.98
CA PRO A 178 -32.18 27.63 6.37
C PRO A 178 -30.97 26.69 6.53
N THR A 179 -29.94 27.14 7.26
CA THR A 179 -28.70 26.37 7.48
C THR A 179 -28.92 25.18 8.41
N PHE A 180 -29.84 25.32 9.36
CA PHE A 180 -30.16 24.29 10.34
C PHE A 180 -31.62 23.89 10.17
N ALA A 181 -31.85 22.59 10.01
CA ALA A 181 -33.17 21.99 10.05
C ALA A 181 -33.32 21.21 11.36
N TYR A 182 -34.43 21.37 12.05
CA TYR A 182 -34.74 20.55 13.21
C TYR A 182 -35.07 19.14 12.73
N THR A 183 -34.16 18.18 13.00
CA THR A 183 -34.42 16.77 12.75
C THR A 183 -34.93 16.12 14.03
N PRO A 184 -36.00 15.31 13.97
CA PRO A 184 -36.49 14.62 15.16
C PRO A 184 -35.41 13.64 15.66
N ALA A 185 -35.29 13.52 16.98
CA ALA A 185 -34.29 12.64 17.60
C ALA A 185 -34.47 11.15 17.22
N ASN A 186 -35.71 10.75 16.90
CA ASN A 186 -36.03 9.41 16.41
C ASN A 186 -36.62 9.52 15.01
N LEU A 187 -36.01 8.83 14.05
CA LEU A 187 -36.60 8.59 12.74
C LEU A 187 -37.53 7.38 12.85
N THR A 188 -38.80 7.53 12.49
CA THR A 188 -39.68 6.38 12.28
C THR A 188 -39.17 5.60 11.08
N GLN A 189 -38.80 4.33 11.32
CA GLN A 189 -38.36 3.38 10.30
C GLN A 189 -39.54 2.80 9.53
#